data_AF-A0A4Y6PNH7-F1
#
_entry.id   AF-A0A4Y6PNH7-F1
#
_cell.length_a   1.000
_cell.length_b   1.000
_cell.length_c   1.000
_cell.angle_alpha   90.00
_cell.angle_beta   90.00
_cell.angle_gamma   90.00
#
_symmetry.space_group_name_H-M   'P 1'
#
loop_
_entity.id
_entity.type
_entity.pdbx_description
1 polymer ?
#
loop_
_entity_poly.entity_id
_entity_poly.type
_entity_poly.pdbx_seq_one_letter_code
_entity_poly.pdbx_strand_id
1 'polypeptide(L)'
;MDDTSDFLPWWVRHQRLVLAASAVVLVAAVSAWFVAETQLAAGVERCDPEAEAELGSDDWASGVVDVAAFTPLDEPGGGDWRAIHKEPRQCFSDWLDRKRQDVTQERRTLYLQPIGSFDAEASPDMETLAEFGRIYFGLPVKVMEPLDPASLELSKRQLGGEEQWLTTDVLDELETRLPNDAYAMLGLTMTDLWPGDGWNFVFGQARLSGRVGIYSFARYDPGPGVRPADDRRRMILLRSMKVMSHETGHMFGITHCLHYECNMNGSNSLYETDSQPIHLCPVDLRKLHHAVSFDIHRRYLALAEFYAEQGLVEQAEFVRLRASTNQPKTD
;
A
#
# COMPACT_ATOMS: atom_id res chain seq x y z
N MET A 1 -35.22 -1.02 -48.68
CA MET A 1 -34.16 -2.01 -48.91
C MET A 1 -32.90 -1.26 -49.28
N ASP A 2 -31.94 -1.04 -48.41
CA ASP A 2 -31.88 -1.00 -46.95
C ASP A 2 -30.60 -0.21 -46.68
N ASP A 3 -30.70 0.87 -45.93
CA ASP A 3 -29.56 1.69 -45.52
C ASP A 3 -29.03 1.08 -44.22
N THR A 4 -27.93 0.33 -44.33
CA THR A 4 -27.22 -0.25 -43.18
C THR A 4 -25.86 0.41 -43.07
N SER A 5 -25.85 1.64 -42.55
CA SER A 5 -24.63 2.36 -42.17
C SER A 5 -24.72 2.92 -40.75
N ASP A 6 -25.17 2.10 -39.81
CA ASP A 6 -25.01 2.35 -38.37
C ASP A 6 -24.90 1.03 -37.64
N PHE A 7 -23.76 0.76 -37.00
CA PHE A 7 -23.57 -0.07 -35.79
C PHE A 7 -22.06 -0.23 -35.55
N LEU A 8 -21.44 0.83 -35.04
CA LEU A 8 -20.20 0.72 -34.27
C LEU A 8 -20.51 1.22 -32.86
N PRO A 9 -20.20 0.44 -31.81
CA PRO A 9 -20.47 0.84 -30.44
C PRO A 9 -19.73 2.14 -30.06
N TRP A 10 -20.33 2.93 -29.18
CA TRP A 10 -19.88 4.28 -28.83
C TRP A 10 -18.41 4.39 -28.38
N TRP A 11 -17.85 3.32 -27.78
CA TRP A 11 -16.45 3.28 -27.32
C TRP A 11 -15.41 3.25 -28.45
N VAL A 12 -15.79 2.87 -29.68
CA VAL A 12 -14.86 2.85 -30.84
C VAL A 12 -14.65 4.26 -31.42
N ARG A 13 -15.57 5.21 -31.17
CA ARG A 13 -15.49 6.59 -31.69
C ARG A 13 -14.58 7.53 -30.90
N HIS A 14 -13.96 7.10 -29.80
CA HIS A 14 -13.13 7.98 -28.94
C HIS A 14 -11.63 7.65 -28.89
N GLN A 15 -11.11 6.84 -29.82
CA GLN A 15 -9.66 6.56 -29.91
C GLN A 15 -8.87 7.41 -30.92
N ARG A 16 -9.44 8.49 -31.45
CA ARG A 16 -8.75 9.38 -32.40
C ARG A 16 -9.07 10.83 -32.13
N LEU A 17 -8.58 11.39 -31.02
CA LEU A 17 -8.37 12.83 -30.79
C LEU A 17 -7.84 13.10 -29.36
N VAL A 18 -6.68 12.54 -28.99
CA VAL A 18 -5.82 13.11 -27.94
C VAL A 18 -4.37 12.91 -28.34
N LEU A 19 -3.98 13.53 -29.45
CA LEU A 19 -2.59 13.87 -29.73
C LEU A 19 -2.57 15.39 -29.89
N ALA A 20 -1.75 16.04 -29.07
CA ALA A 20 -1.49 17.47 -29.00
C ALA A 20 -2.52 18.35 -28.26
N ALA A 21 -2.38 18.42 -26.92
CA ALA A 21 -2.40 19.68 -26.18
C ALA A 21 -1.84 19.48 -24.75
N SER A 22 -0.71 20.17 -24.47
CA SER A 22 -0.22 20.56 -23.12
C SER A 22 0.22 19.42 -22.18
N ALA A 23 1.50 19.06 -22.14
CA ALA A 23 2.53 19.70 -21.31
C ALA A 23 2.20 19.66 -19.80
N VAL A 24 2.98 18.82 -19.07
CA VAL A 24 3.02 18.61 -17.62
C VAL A 24 1.87 17.76 -17.05
N VAL A 25 1.97 16.44 -17.23
CA VAL A 25 1.28 15.47 -16.36
C VAL A 25 2.18 15.25 -15.14
N LEU A 26 1.97 16.04 -14.10
CA LEU A 26 2.44 15.69 -12.75
C LEU A 26 1.50 14.60 -12.23
N VAL A 27 1.86 13.33 -12.42
CA VAL A 27 1.33 12.24 -11.60
C VAL A 27 2.05 12.38 -10.26
N ALA A 28 1.48 13.17 -9.36
CA ALA A 28 1.91 13.17 -7.98
C ALA A 28 1.13 12.05 -7.29
N ALA A 29 1.77 10.90 -7.10
CA ALA A 29 1.27 9.89 -6.19
C ALA A 29 1.35 10.48 -4.77
N VAL A 30 0.18 10.65 -4.18
CA VAL A 30 -0.11 10.49 -2.75
C VAL A 30 1.06 10.43 -1.79
N SER A 31 1.26 11.53 -1.09
CA SER A 31 0.81 11.64 0.29
C SER A 31 0.77 13.12 0.62
N ALA A 32 -0.38 13.64 1.04
CA ALA A 32 -0.51 15.00 1.56
C ALA A 32 0.16 15.08 2.96
N TRP A 33 1.44 14.76 3.02
CA TRP A 33 2.27 14.62 4.21
C TRP A 33 3.31 15.75 4.33
N PHE A 34 3.49 16.59 3.31
CA PHE A 34 4.75 17.31 3.11
C PHE A 34 4.65 18.84 3.29
N VAL A 35 4.19 19.34 4.45
CA VAL A 35 4.47 20.76 4.84
C VAL A 35 4.81 20.97 6.33
N ALA A 36 4.61 20.02 7.25
CA ALA A 36 4.83 20.30 8.68
C ALA A 36 5.66 19.23 9.40
N GLU A 37 6.95 19.08 9.05
CA GLU A 37 8.06 18.75 9.99
C GLU A 37 9.44 18.63 9.31
N THR A 38 9.75 19.47 8.31
CA THR A 38 11.14 19.64 7.85
C THR A 38 11.86 20.64 8.73
N GLN A 39 12.19 20.25 9.97
CA GLN A 39 13.19 20.95 10.76
C GLN A 39 13.75 20.05 11.86
N LEU A 40 14.60 19.10 11.47
CA LEU A 40 15.67 18.62 12.34
C LEU A 40 16.89 18.16 11.53
N ALA A 41 17.87 19.06 11.56
CA ALA A 41 19.31 18.85 11.52
C ALA A 41 19.94 18.19 10.27
N ALA A 42 20.63 19.05 9.51
CA ALA A 42 21.84 18.68 8.80
C ALA A 42 22.81 17.93 9.74
N GLY A 43 23.30 16.75 9.30
CA GLY A 43 24.44 16.07 9.93
C GLY A 43 24.25 14.57 10.13
N VAL A 44 25.15 13.83 9.48
CA VAL A 44 25.50 12.40 9.66
C VAL A 44 24.69 11.43 8.78
N GLU A 45 25.37 10.84 7.79
CA GLU A 45 25.08 9.50 7.26
C GLU A 45 25.01 8.52 8.45
N ARG A 46 23.83 8.37 9.04
CA ARG A 46 23.64 7.61 10.28
C ARG A 46 23.26 6.14 10.05
N CYS A 47 23.01 5.78 8.80
CA CYS A 47 22.43 4.49 8.40
C CYS A 47 23.34 3.83 7.35
N ASP A 48 24.14 2.87 7.79
CA ASP A 48 24.72 1.87 6.89
C ASP A 48 23.68 0.74 6.72
N PRO A 49 23.13 0.49 5.52
CA PRO A 49 22.10 -0.52 5.30
C PRO A 49 22.53 -1.94 5.68
N GLU A 50 23.80 -2.29 5.43
CA GLU A 50 24.36 -3.59 5.83
C GLU A 50 24.45 -3.66 7.36
N ALA A 51 24.93 -2.60 8.01
CA ALA A 51 24.94 -2.51 9.47
C ALA A 51 23.53 -2.46 10.07
N GLU A 52 22.50 -1.86 9.45
CA GLU A 52 21.13 -1.84 9.98
C GLU A 52 20.44 -3.20 9.89
N ALA A 53 20.79 -3.97 8.86
CA ALA A 53 20.33 -5.33 8.69
C ALA A 53 21.13 -6.33 9.56
N GLU A 54 22.40 -6.06 9.85
CA GLU A 54 23.29 -6.89 10.68
C GLU A 54 23.32 -6.51 12.19
N LEU A 55 23.05 -5.25 12.56
CA LEU A 55 23.09 -4.77 13.95
C LEU A 55 21.84 -5.20 14.72
N GLY A 56 21.88 -6.44 15.17
CA GLY A 56 21.18 -6.86 16.37
C GLY A 56 22.02 -7.90 17.11
N SER A 57 22.83 -7.44 18.05
CA SER A 57 23.22 -8.23 19.23
C SER A 57 22.02 -8.66 20.08
N ASP A 58 20.82 -8.19 19.73
CA ASP A 58 19.54 -8.66 20.23
C ASP A 58 18.98 -9.69 19.25
N ASP A 59 18.45 -10.77 19.79
CA ASP A 59 17.95 -12.01 19.17
C ASP A 59 16.85 -11.88 18.08
N TRP A 60 16.69 -10.72 17.43
CA TRP A 60 15.52 -10.39 16.59
C TRP A 60 15.43 -11.19 15.29
N ALA A 61 16.57 -11.71 14.81
CA ALA A 61 16.64 -12.50 13.59
C ALA A 61 17.85 -13.46 13.56
N SER A 62 18.42 -13.82 14.72
CA SER A 62 19.64 -14.63 14.75
C SER A 62 19.39 -16.01 14.10
N GLY A 63 19.78 -16.16 12.83
CA GLY A 63 19.47 -17.32 11.98
C GLY A 63 18.08 -17.34 11.30
N VAL A 64 17.26 -16.31 11.44
CA VAL A 64 15.86 -16.25 10.95
C VAL A 64 15.66 -15.23 9.81
N VAL A 65 16.64 -14.41 9.43
CA VAL A 65 16.55 -13.59 8.22
C VAL A 65 17.89 -13.57 7.51
N ASP A 66 17.96 -14.16 6.32
CA ASP A 66 19.10 -14.01 5.41
C ASP A 66 19.02 -12.66 4.69
N VAL A 67 19.78 -11.67 5.17
CA VAL A 67 19.84 -10.31 4.59
C VAL A 67 20.39 -10.33 3.16
N ALA A 68 21.33 -11.23 2.85
CA ALA A 68 21.93 -11.32 1.53
C ALA A 68 20.93 -11.78 0.45
N ALA A 69 19.78 -12.32 0.88
CA ALA A 69 18.69 -12.67 -0.01
C ALA A 69 17.84 -11.45 -0.44
N PHE A 70 18.11 -10.22 0.02
CA PHE A 70 17.31 -9.04 -0.36
C PHE A 70 18.05 -8.13 -1.31
N THR A 71 17.35 -7.65 -2.35
CA THR A 71 17.92 -6.79 -3.40
C THR A 71 18.11 -5.37 -2.88
N PRO A 72 19.35 -4.82 -2.88
CA PRO A 72 19.58 -3.40 -2.59
C PRO A 72 18.88 -2.51 -3.63
N LEU A 73 18.59 -1.26 -3.28
CA LEU A 73 18.03 -0.31 -4.25
C LEU A 73 19.08 0.10 -5.29
N ASP A 74 18.70 0.01 -6.56
CA ASP A 74 19.45 0.61 -7.66
C ASP A 74 19.31 2.15 -7.68
N GLU A 75 20.07 2.82 -8.54
CA GLU A 75 19.89 4.23 -8.84
C GLU A 75 18.50 4.48 -9.46
N PRO A 76 17.76 5.52 -9.03
CA PRO A 76 16.43 5.79 -9.57
C PRO A 76 16.50 6.33 -11.00
N GLY A 77 15.53 5.93 -11.82
CA GLY A 77 15.24 6.55 -13.11
C GLY A 77 14.76 7.99 -12.95
N GLY A 78 14.89 8.80 -13.99
CA GLY A 78 14.63 10.25 -13.91
C GLY A 78 13.18 10.67 -13.57
N GLY A 79 12.21 9.76 -13.74
CA GLY A 79 10.81 9.99 -13.36
C GLY A 79 10.41 9.34 -12.03
N ASP A 80 11.32 8.58 -11.41
CA ASP A 80 11.01 7.79 -10.23
C ASP A 80 10.86 8.68 -9.00
N TRP A 81 10.13 8.18 -8.00
CA TRP A 81 9.92 8.86 -6.73
C TRP A 81 11.22 9.39 -6.12
N ARG A 82 12.24 8.54 -6.00
CA ARG A 82 13.54 8.89 -5.39
C ARG A 82 14.36 9.89 -6.20
N ALA A 83 14.09 10.04 -7.50
CA ALA A 83 14.74 11.07 -8.31
C ALA A 83 14.16 12.46 -7.99
N ILE A 84 12.84 12.54 -7.81
CA ILE A 84 12.08 13.79 -7.64
C ILE A 84 12.02 14.22 -6.17
N HIS A 85 11.82 13.27 -5.25
CA HIS A 85 11.65 13.50 -3.82
C HIS A 85 12.91 13.11 -3.06
N LYS A 86 13.46 14.05 -2.29
CA LYS A 86 14.63 13.80 -1.43
C LYS A 86 14.16 13.61 0.01
N GLU A 87 14.11 12.36 0.43
CA GLU A 87 13.67 11.96 1.75
C GLU A 87 14.86 11.44 2.58
N PRO A 88 14.86 11.66 3.90
CA PRO A 88 15.85 11.05 4.78
C PRO A 88 15.58 9.54 4.90
N ARG A 89 16.65 8.75 4.90
CA ARG A 89 16.57 7.32 5.24
C ARG A 89 16.22 7.18 6.71
N GLN A 90 15.25 6.31 7.03
CA GLN A 90 14.85 5.99 8.41
C GLN A 90 15.53 4.70 8.88
N CYS A 91 16.46 4.82 9.83
CA CYS A 91 17.06 3.68 10.53
C CYS A 91 16.07 3.01 11.49
N PHE A 92 16.39 1.81 11.96
CA PHE A 92 15.62 1.16 13.02
C PHE A 92 15.66 1.97 14.32
N SER A 93 16.82 2.55 14.69
CA SER A 93 16.93 3.43 15.85
C SER A 93 16.08 4.70 15.71
N ASP A 94 16.09 5.33 14.54
CA ASP A 94 15.26 6.52 14.29
C ASP A 94 13.76 6.19 14.38
N TRP A 95 13.37 4.98 13.94
CA TRP A 95 12.02 4.49 14.07
C TRP A 95 11.64 4.20 15.54
N LEU A 96 12.56 3.66 16.34
CA LEU A 96 12.36 3.42 17.77
C LEU A 96 12.12 4.71 18.54
N ASP A 97 12.92 5.75 18.26
CA ASP A 97 12.89 7.04 18.95
C ASP A 97 11.67 7.90 18.58
N ARG A 98 10.99 7.58 17.47
CA ARG A 98 9.81 8.31 17.02
C ARG A 98 8.57 7.93 17.82
N LYS A 99 7.80 8.95 18.20
CA LYS A 99 6.47 8.77 18.77
C LYS A 99 5.55 8.14 17.72
N ARG A 100 4.98 6.97 18.04
CA ARG A 100 4.06 6.22 17.20
C ARG A 100 2.89 5.66 18.02
N GLN A 101 1.90 5.11 17.33
CA GLN A 101 0.87 4.31 17.98
C GLN A 101 1.41 2.91 18.22
N ASP A 102 1.45 2.48 19.48
CA ASP A 102 1.85 1.12 19.83
C ASP A 102 0.68 0.15 19.69
N VAL A 103 0.98 -1.05 19.22
CA VAL A 103 0.07 -2.19 19.32
C VAL A 103 0.02 -2.61 20.78
N THR A 104 -1.17 -2.62 21.38
CA THR A 104 -1.35 -3.06 22.77
C THR A 104 -2.29 -4.25 22.83
N GLN A 105 -2.44 -4.87 24.01
CA GLN A 105 -3.42 -5.95 24.15
C GLN A 105 -4.86 -5.48 23.89
N GLU A 106 -5.14 -4.22 24.22
CA GLU A 106 -6.43 -3.57 24.06
C GLU A 106 -6.64 -3.01 22.65
N ARG A 107 -5.56 -2.65 21.93
CA ARG A 107 -5.62 -2.01 20.61
C ARG A 107 -4.71 -2.71 19.61
N ARG A 108 -5.26 -3.72 18.94
CA ARG A 108 -4.50 -4.60 18.04
C ARG A 108 -5.27 -5.07 16.82
N THR A 109 -6.51 -4.63 16.62
CA THR A 109 -7.33 -5.07 15.49
C THR A 109 -7.23 -4.07 14.35
N LEU A 110 -6.90 -4.52 13.14
CA LEU A 110 -7.09 -3.70 11.93
C LEU A 110 -8.53 -3.87 11.44
N TYR A 111 -9.19 -2.78 11.09
CA TYR A 111 -10.52 -2.82 10.52
C TYR A 111 -10.47 -2.40 9.06
N LEU A 112 -11.08 -3.18 8.18
CA LEU A 112 -11.35 -2.79 6.81
C LEU A 112 -12.78 -2.29 6.74
N GLN A 113 -12.98 -1.05 6.31
CA GLN A 113 -14.29 -0.43 6.13
C GLN A 113 -14.54 -0.23 4.63
N PRO A 114 -15.26 -1.13 3.95
CA PRO A 114 -15.69 -0.91 2.58
C PRO A 114 -16.65 0.29 2.53
N ILE A 115 -16.47 1.16 1.54
CA ILE A 115 -17.33 2.32 1.28
C ILE A 115 -17.71 2.30 -0.20
N GLY A 116 -19.01 2.17 -0.48
CA GLY A 116 -19.50 2.00 -1.85
C GLY A 116 -19.50 0.55 -2.33
N SER A 117 -19.62 0.38 -3.65
CA SER A 117 -19.74 -0.91 -4.30
C SER A 117 -18.39 -1.45 -4.77
N PHE A 118 -18.24 -2.78 -4.68
CA PHE A 118 -17.08 -3.53 -5.10
C PHE A 118 -17.52 -4.59 -6.12
N ASP A 119 -17.32 -4.30 -7.40
CA ASP A 119 -17.67 -5.23 -8.48
C ASP A 119 -16.69 -6.41 -8.52
N ALA A 120 -17.21 -7.64 -8.55
CA ALA A 120 -16.38 -8.84 -8.44
C ALA A 120 -15.40 -9.05 -9.62
N GLU A 121 -15.60 -8.41 -10.77
CA GLU A 121 -14.69 -8.46 -11.90
C GLU A 121 -13.62 -7.37 -11.82
N ALA A 122 -13.92 -6.22 -11.23
CA ALA A 122 -13.08 -5.02 -11.26
C ALA A 122 -12.52 -4.59 -9.90
N SER A 123 -12.78 -5.35 -8.83
CA SER A 123 -12.33 -5.03 -7.48
C SER A 123 -11.80 -6.28 -6.74
N PRO A 124 -10.92 -6.09 -5.74
CA PRO A 124 -10.50 -7.19 -4.88
C PRO A 124 -11.64 -7.65 -3.96
N ASP A 125 -11.64 -8.93 -3.62
CA ASP A 125 -12.52 -9.47 -2.58
C ASP A 125 -12.05 -9.02 -1.18
N MET A 126 -12.99 -8.54 -0.36
CA MET A 126 -12.67 -7.95 0.95
C MET A 126 -12.18 -8.98 1.96
N GLU A 127 -12.71 -10.20 1.93
CA GLU A 127 -12.26 -11.27 2.83
C GLU A 127 -10.85 -11.74 2.46
N THR A 128 -10.55 -11.81 1.16
CA THR A 128 -9.19 -12.07 0.65
C THR A 128 -8.20 -11.01 1.11
N LEU A 129 -8.58 -9.72 1.06
CA LEU A 129 -7.74 -8.65 1.62
C LEU A 129 -7.59 -8.76 3.14
N ALA A 130 -8.65 -9.12 3.86
CA ALA A 130 -8.60 -9.29 5.31
C ALA A 130 -7.70 -10.46 5.72
N GLU A 131 -7.75 -11.57 4.99
CA GLU A 131 -6.83 -12.70 5.16
C GLU A 131 -5.38 -12.31 4.90
N PHE A 132 -5.10 -11.67 3.75
CA PHE A 132 -3.78 -11.14 3.46
C PHE A 132 -3.29 -10.22 4.59
N GLY A 133 -4.09 -9.24 5.01
CA GLY A 133 -3.73 -8.31 6.08
C GLY A 133 -3.45 -9.02 7.40
N ARG A 134 -4.22 -10.07 7.73
CA ARG A 134 -4.04 -10.86 8.96
C ARG A 134 -2.70 -11.55 8.99
N ILE A 135 -2.33 -12.18 7.88
CA ILE A 135 -1.04 -12.87 7.74
C ILE A 135 0.10 -11.83 7.67
N TYR A 136 -0.04 -10.82 6.82
CA TYR A 136 0.99 -9.83 6.55
C TYR A 136 1.34 -8.98 7.77
N PHE A 137 0.36 -8.59 8.58
CA PHE A 137 0.63 -7.78 9.77
C PHE A 137 0.79 -8.59 11.05
N GLY A 138 0.38 -9.87 11.06
CA GLY A 138 0.36 -10.68 12.28
C GLY A 138 -0.68 -10.17 13.30
N LEU A 139 -1.71 -9.46 12.84
CA LEU A 139 -2.76 -8.86 13.65
C LEU A 139 -4.14 -9.37 13.22
N PRO A 140 -5.14 -9.43 14.13
CA PRO A 140 -6.53 -9.62 13.73
C PRO A 140 -6.95 -8.54 12.73
N VAL A 141 -7.58 -8.97 11.64
CA VAL A 141 -8.26 -8.09 10.68
C VAL A 141 -9.74 -8.44 10.64
N LYS A 142 -10.60 -7.42 10.70
CA LYS A 142 -12.06 -7.56 10.61
C LYS A 142 -12.59 -6.69 9.46
N VAL A 143 -13.47 -7.25 8.64
CA VAL A 143 -14.23 -6.49 7.64
C VAL A 143 -15.50 -5.95 8.31
N MET A 144 -15.75 -4.65 8.14
CA MET A 144 -16.95 -3.98 8.62
C MET A 144 -18.07 -4.09 7.58
N GLU A 145 -19.31 -3.90 8.02
CA GLU A 145 -20.44 -3.73 7.11
C GLU A 145 -20.17 -2.58 6.14
N PRO A 146 -20.36 -2.76 4.81
CA PRO A 146 -20.14 -1.71 3.84
C PRO A 146 -20.98 -0.46 4.11
N LEU A 147 -20.36 0.72 4.03
CA LEU A 147 -21.08 1.99 4.12
C LEU A 147 -21.62 2.38 2.74
N ASP A 148 -22.90 2.77 2.71
CA ASP A 148 -23.48 3.43 1.54
C ASP A 148 -22.96 4.87 1.47
N PRO A 149 -22.26 5.27 0.39
CA PRO A 149 -21.78 6.65 0.23
C PRO A 149 -22.89 7.70 0.26
N ALA A 150 -24.14 7.32 -0.04
CA ALA A 150 -25.30 8.22 0.05
C ALA A 150 -25.68 8.55 1.51
N SER A 151 -25.18 7.78 2.48
CA SER A 151 -25.42 7.99 3.91
C SER A 151 -24.32 8.82 4.60
N LEU A 152 -23.30 9.26 3.85
CA LEU A 152 -22.14 9.99 4.36
C LEU A 152 -22.17 11.45 3.88
N GLU A 153 -21.72 12.36 4.72
CA GLU A 153 -21.61 13.79 4.38
C GLU A 153 -20.29 14.04 3.64
N LEU A 154 -20.27 13.78 2.32
CA LEU A 154 -19.06 13.88 1.50
C LEU A 154 -19.14 15.03 0.50
N SER A 155 -18.11 15.87 0.48
CA SER A 155 -17.85 16.78 -0.63
C SER A 155 -17.41 15.99 -1.86
N LYS A 156 -18.05 16.28 -3.00
CA LYS A 156 -17.85 15.57 -4.26
C LYS A 156 -17.47 16.53 -5.37
N ARG A 157 -16.65 16.09 -6.32
CA ARG A 157 -16.38 16.81 -7.56
C ARG A 157 -16.37 15.87 -8.76
N GLN A 158 -16.42 16.44 -9.96
CA GLN A 158 -16.32 15.73 -11.22
C GLN A 158 -15.02 16.13 -11.92
N LEU A 159 -14.17 15.15 -12.24
CA LEU A 159 -12.93 15.36 -12.98
C LEU A 159 -12.79 14.28 -14.06
N GLY A 160 -12.72 14.69 -15.33
CA GLY A 160 -12.58 13.74 -16.43
C GLY A 160 -13.80 12.82 -16.65
N GLY A 161 -14.97 13.17 -16.09
CA GLY A 161 -16.19 12.36 -16.15
C GLY A 161 -16.36 11.37 -15.01
N GLU A 162 -15.41 11.31 -14.07
CA GLU A 162 -15.46 10.46 -12.88
C GLU A 162 -15.74 11.30 -11.63
N GLU A 163 -16.54 10.73 -10.72
CA GLU A 163 -16.78 11.31 -9.39
C GLU A 163 -15.55 11.10 -8.51
N GLN A 164 -15.17 12.14 -7.76
CA GLN A 164 -14.13 12.09 -6.74
C GLN A 164 -14.68 12.56 -5.39
N TRP A 165 -14.26 11.92 -4.30
CA TRP A 165 -14.58 12.34 -2.94
C TRP A 165 -13.41 13.08 -2.29
N LEU A 166 -13.73 14.12 -1.52
CA LEU A 166 -12.76 14.80 -0.67
C LEU A 166 -12.34 13.86 0.48
N THR A 167 -11.04 13.57 0.58
CA THR A 167 -10.53 12.60 1.56
C THR A 167 -10.77 13.02 3.01
N THR A 168 -10.73 14.32 3.33
CA THR A 168 -10.91 14.80 4.71
C THR A 168 -12.27 14.46 5.27
N ASP A 169 -13.31 14.53 4.45
CA ASP A 169 -14.69 14.25 4.86
C ASP A 169 -14.86 12.76 5.15
N VAL A 170 -14.28 11.90 4.32
CA VAL A 170 -14.30 10.44 4.55
C VAL A 170 -13.52 10.09 5.83
N LEU A 171 -12.38 10.74 6.06
CA LEU A 171 -11.59 10.51 7.28
C LEU A 171 -12.34 10.92 8.55
N ASP A 172 -13.08 12.04 8.51
CA ASP A 172 -13.95 12.46 9.62
C ASP A 172 -15.03 11.40 9.91
N GLU A 173 -15.67 10.85 8.89
CA GLU A 173 -16.65 9.76 9.03
C GLU A 173 -16.03 8.49 9.64
N LEU A 174 -14.80 8.12 9.24
CA LEU A 174 -14.10 6.96 9.78
C LEU A 174 -13.71 7.14 11.26
N GLU A 175 -13.23 8.33 11.66
CA GLU A 175 -12.83 8.58 13.06
C GLU A 175 -14.00 8.41 14.03
N THR A 176 -15.20 8.86 13.64
CA THR A 176 -16.41 8.70 14.47
C THR A 176 -16.86 7.25 14.63
N ARG A 177 -16.43 6.35 13.73
CA ARG A 177 -16.80 4.94 13.70
C ARG A 177 -15.70 4.00 14.20
N LEU A 178 -14.54 4.53 14.54
CA LEU A 178 -13.36 3.75 14.92
C LEU A 178 -13.64 2.90 16.18
N PRO A 179 -13.57 1.57 16.10
CA PRO A 179 -13.75 0.70 17.26
C PRO A 179 -12.70 0.94 18.34
N ASN A 180 -13.09 0.75 19.59
CA ASN A 180 -12.19 0.96 20.74
C ASN A 180 -10.95 0.05 20.70
N ASP A 181 -11.09 -1.17 20.19
CA ASP A 181 -10.00 -2.15 20.07
C ASP A 181 -9.19 -2.03 18.76
N ALA A 182 -9.55 -1.07 17.91
CA ALA A 182 -8.85 -0.86 16.65
C ALA A 182 -7.41 -0.42 16.93
N TYR A 183 -6.44 -1.04 16.27
CA TYR A 183 -5.16 -0.41 16.04
C TYR A 183 -5.32 0.72 15.01
N ALA A 184 -5.97 0.41 13.89
CA ALA A 184 -6.34 1.37 12.85
C ALA A 184 -7.59 0.89 12.08
N MET A 185 -8.27 1.81 11.41
CA MET A 185 -9.33 1.52 10.44
C MET A 185 -8.93 2.05 9.05
N LEU A 186 -9.07 1.19 8.06
CA LEU A 186 -8.76 1.47 6.66
C LEU A 186 -10.07 1.49 5.88
N GLY A 187 -10.54 2.68 5.52
CA GLY A 187 -11.57 2.87 4.52
C GLY A 187 -11.06 2.42 3.16
N LEU A 188 -11.83 1.61 2.45
CA LEU A 188 -11.53 1.15 1.10
C LEU A 188 -12.68 1.57 0.18
N THR A 189 -12.37 2.08 -1.00
CA THR A 189 -13.38 2.49 -1.99
C THR A 189 -12.93 2.21 -3.43
N MET A 190 -13.90 2.01 -4.33
CA MET A 190 -13.68 2.01 -5.78
C MET A 190 -13.88 3.41 -6.41
N THR A 191 -14.24 4.41 -5.62
CA THR A 191 -14.38 5.80 -6.07
C THR A 191 -13.06 6.55 -5.92
N ASP A 192 -12.75 7.41 -6.88
CA ASP A 192 -11.50 8.16 -6.88
C ASP A 192 -11.50 9.24 -5.79
N LEU A 193 -10.32 9.66 -5.33
CA LEU A 193 -10.18 10.54 -4.17
C LEU A 193 -9.37 11.79 -4.51
N TRP A 194 -9.59 12.85 -3.74
CA TRP A 194 -8.87 14.12 -3.88
C TRP A 194 -8.62 14.77 -2.50
N PRO A 195 -7.43 15.34 -2.24
CA PRO A 195 -7.07 15.81 -0.90
C PRO A 195 -7.38 17.29 -0.61
N GLY A 196 -7.88 18.05 -1.58
CA GLY A 196 -8.03 19.52 -1.44
C GLY A 196 -7.21 20.33 -2.44
N ASP A 197 -7.28 21.65 -2.31
CA ASP A 197 -6.88 22.64 -3.32
C ASP A 197 -5.50 22.36 -3.98
N GLY A 198 -5.48 22.44 -5.32
CA GLY A 198 -4.28 22.29 -6.15
C GLY A 198 -3.97 20.86 -6.63
N TRP A 199 -4.68 19.84 -6.15
CA TRP A 199 -4.42 18.44 -6.51
C TRP A 199 -5.43 17.84 -7.49
N ASN A 200 -4.96 16.93 -8.35
CA ASN A 200 -5.81 16.21 -9.31
C ASN A 200 -6.47 14.96 -8.70
N PHE A 201 -5.72 14.16 -7.94
CA PHE A 201 -6.26 12.99 -7.25
C PHE A 201 -5.25 12.48 -6.23
N VAL A 202 -5.70 11.56 -5.37
CA VAL A 202 -4.85 10.69 -4.56
C VAL A 202 -5.40 9.26 -4.55
N PHE A 203 -4.54 8.26 -4.57
CA PHE A 203 -4.86 6.87 -4.20
C PHE A 203 -5.25 6.70 -2.73
N GLY A 204 -4.93 7.63 -1.84
CA GLY A 204 -5.36 7.55 -0.45
C GLY A 204 -4.91 8.70 0.43
N GLN A 205 -5.29 8.67 1.69
CA GLN A 205 -4.83 9.61 2.71
C GLN A 205 -5.06 9.01 4.10
N ALA A 206 -4.18 9.30 5.05
CA ALA A 206 -4.29 8.83 6.42
C ALA A 206 -4.10 9.94 7.44
N ARG A 207 -4.71 9.77 8.62
CA ARG A 207 -4.49 10.56 9.84
C ARG A 207 -3.94 9.63 10.91
N LEU A 208 -2.62 9.65 11.11
CA LEU A 208 -1.95 8.72 12.04
C LEU A 208 -2.42 8.88 13.50
N SER A 209 -2.66 10.11 13.94
CA SER A 209 -3.19 10.38 15.28
C SER A 209 -4.63 9.90 15.43
N GLY A 210 -5.44 10.06 14.37
CA GLY A 210 -6.82 9.57 14.28
C GLY A 210 -6.91 8.05 14.07
N ARG A 211 -5.81 7.40 13.67
CA ARG A 211 -5.72 5.95 13.38
C ARG A 211 -6.67 5.51 12.26
N VAL A 212 -6.92 6.40 11.31
CA VAL A 212 -7.78 6.14 10.15
C VAL A 212 -7.07 6.47 8.85
N GLY A 213 -7.34 5.69 7.82
CA GLY A 213 -6.90 5.95 6.45
C GLY A 213 -8.00 5.63 5.45
N ILE A 214 -8.01 6.29 4.30
CA ILE A 214 -8.91 6.02 3.18
C ILE A 214 -8.07 5.74 1.94
N TYR A 215 -8.37 4.65 1.23
CA TYR A 215 -7.66 4.22 0.04
C TYR A 215 -8.63 3.89 -1.09
N SER A 216 -8.28 4.34 -2.29
CA SER A 216 -9.03 4.13 -3.51
C SER A 216 -8.34 3.12 -4.41
N PHE A 217 -9.11 2.14 -4.87
CA PHE A 217 -8.69 1.18 -5.89
C PHE A 217 -9.18 1.55 -7.30
N ALA A 218 -9.84 2.71 -7.47
CA ALA A 218 -10.44 3.17 -8.73
C ALA A 218 -9.48 3.11 -9.93
N ARG A 219 -8.18 3.23 -9.67
CA ARG A 219 -7.13 3.36 -10.68
C ARG A 219 -6.24 2.11 -10.81
N TYR A 220 -6.57 1.01 -10.13
CA TYR A 220 -5.75 -0.22 -10.15
C TYR A 220 -6.20 -1.27 -11.15
N ASP A 221 -7.39 -1.11 -11.72
CA ASP A 221 -7.82 -1.91 -12.85
C ASP A 221 -7.20 -1.37 -14.16
N PRO A 222 -6.41 -2.18 -14.91
CA PRO A 222 -5.93 -1.78 -16.23
C PRO A 222 -7.05 -1.67 -17.29
N GLY A 223 -8.25 -2.19 -16.99
CA GLY A 223 -9.43 -2.18 -17.85
C GLY A 223 -9.68 -3.52 -18.55
N PRO A 224 -10.93 -3.78 -18.97
CA PRO A 224 -11.30 -5.04 -19.62
C PRO A 224 -10.59 -5.21 -20.97
N GLY A 225 -10.19 -6.45 -21.28
CA GLY A 225 -9.55 -6.80 -22.55
C GLY A 225 -8.08 -6.41 -22.69
N VAL A 226 -7.50 -5.68 -21.73
CA VAL A 226 -6.07 -5.34 -21.72
C VAL A 226 -5.20 -6.56 -21.40
N ARG A 227 -5.73 -7.48 -20.59
CA ARG A 227 -5.09 -8.74 -20.18
C ARG A 227 -6.13 -9.88 -20.15
N PRO A 228 -5.69 -11.16 -20.17
CA PRO A 228 -6.55 -12.27 -19.80
C PRO A 228 -7.25 -12.00 -18.46
N ALA A 229 -8.50 -12.46 -18.31
CA ALA A 229 -9.34 -12.11 -17.17
C ALA A 229 -8.68 -12.46 -15.82
N ASP A 230 -8.08 -13.65 -15.72
CA ASP A 230 -7.41 -14.11 -14.51
C ASP A 230 -6.16 -13.26 -14.19
N ASP A 231 -5.35 -12.92 -15.19
CA ASP A 231 -4.18 -12.06 -15.02
C ASP A 231 -4.57 -10.64 -14.57
N ARG A 232 -5.68 -10.11 -15.13
CA ARG A 232 -6.24 -8.82 -14.72
C ARG A 232 -6.71 -8.87 -13.26
N ARG A 233 -7.44 -9.91 -12.86
CA ARG A 233 -7.89 -10.10 -11.46
C ARG A 233 -6.71 -10.21 -10.50
N ARG A 234 -5.69 -10.99 -10.83
CA ARG A 234 -4.46 -11.11 -10.04
C ARG A 234 -3.72 -9.77 -9.92
N MET A 235 -3.67 -8.99 -11.00
CA MET A 235 -3.07 -7.66 -10.99
C MET A 235 -3.83 -6.68 -10.10
N ILE A 236 -5.17 -6.65 -10.17
CA ILE A 236 -6.03 -5.84 -9.30
C ILE A 236 -5.77 -6.21 -7.83
N LEU A 237 -5.82 -7.51 -7.52
CA LEU A 237 -5.58 -8.00 -6.16
C LEU A 237 -4.18 -7.62 -5.66
N LEU A 238 -3.14 -7.86 -6.46
CA LEU A 238 -1.76 -7.56 -6.09
C LEU A 238 -1.55 -6.07 -5.82
N ARG A 239 -2.08 -5.19 -6.69
CA ARG A 239 -2.00 -3.74 -6.51
C ARG A 239 -2.74 -3.28 -5.25
N SER A 240 -3.95 -3.79 -5.03
CA SER A 240 -4.73 -3.49 -3.81
C SER A 240 -4.01 -3.94 -2.54
N MET A 241 -3.41 -5.13 -2.54
CA MET A 241 -2.62 -5.63 -1.40
C MET A 241 -1.36 -4.81 -1.16
N LYS A 242 -0.60 -4.46 -2.21
CA LYS A 242 0.59 -3.60 -2.11
C LYS A 242 0.24 -2.26 -1.46
N VAL A 243 -0.79 -1.59 -1.96
CA VAL A 243 -1.18 -0.26 -1.48
C VAL A 243 -1.75 -0.33 -0.07
N MET A 244 -2.66 -1.26 0.20
CA MET A 244 -3.19 -1.46 1.55
C MET A 244 -2.04 -1.73 2.54
N SER A 245 -1.07 -2.56 2.16
CA SER A 245 0.04 -2.90 3.06
C SER A 245 1.07 -1.77 3.21
N HIS A 246 1.34 -1.00 2.14
CA HIS A 246 2.22 0.16 2.15
C HIS A 246 1.68 1.23 3.11
N GLU A 247 0.43 1.59 2.92
CA GLU A 247 -0.20 2.67 3.66
C GLU A 247 -0.46 2.29 5.13
N THR A 248 -0.79 1.03 5.38
CA THR A 248 -0.86 0.52 6.77
C THR A 248 0.53 0.48 7.39
N GLY A 249 1.59 0.26 6.62
CA GLY A 249 2.98 0.39 7.08
C GLY A 249 3.28 1.76 7.67
N HIS A 250 2.77 2.84 7.05
CA HIS A 250 2.85 4.19 7.61
C HIS A 250 2.14 4.34 8.96
N MET A 251 1.06 3.58 9.21
CA MET A 251 0.40 3.55 10.53
C MET A 251 1.32 3.04 11.64
N PHE A 252 2.24 2.13 11.31
CA PHE A 252 3.30 1.66 12.21
C PHE A 252 4.48 2.63 12.34
N GLY A 253 4.41 3.83 11.74
CA GLY A 253 5.47 4.82 11.75
C GLY A 253 6.63 4.52 10.80
N ILE A 254 6.49 3.53 9.91
CA ILE A 254 7.48 3.19 8.89
C ILE A 254 7.37 4.23 7.76
N THR A 255 8.44 4.97 7.47
CA THR A 255 8.45 5.92 6.34
C THR A 255 8.83 5.22 5.04
N HIS A 256 8.89 5.96 3.93
CA HIS A 256 9.42 5.39 2.70
C HIS A 256 10.82 4.78 2.90
N CYS A 257 10.99 3.58 2.37
CA CYS A 257 12.22 2.81 2.50
C CYS A 257 13.23 3.20 1.43
N LEU A 258 14.45 3.49 1.88
CA LEU A 258 15.59 3.86 1.03
C LEU A 258 16.78 2.90 1.22
N HIS A 259 16.51 1.65 1.64
CA HIS A 259 17.52 0.63 1.94
C HIS A 259 17.58 -0.45 0.86
N TYR A 260 16.44 -1.07 0.57
CA TYR A 260 16.29 -2.21 -0.35
C TYR A 260 15.04 -2.03 -1.21
N GLU A 261 14.88 -2.87 -2.22
CA GLU A 261 13.57 -3.12 -2.81
C GLU A 261 12.61 -3.57 -1.70
N CYS A 262 11.55 -2.80 -1.51
CA CYS A 262 10.63 -2.94 -0.38
C CYS A 262 9.25 -2.43 -0.79
N ASN A 263 8.19 -3.06 -0.27
CA ASN A 263 6.83 -2.54 -0.43
C ASN A 263 6.67 -1.12 0.11
N MET A 264 7.57 -0.67 1.00
CA MET A 264 7.59 0.69 1.54
C MET A 264 8.40 1.67 0.67
N ASN A 265 8.90 1.29 -0.51
CA ASN A 265 9.52 2.29 -1.40
C ASN A 265 8.46 3.29 -1.88
N GLY A 266 8.78 4.58 -1.89
CA GLY A 266 7.90 5.58 -2.50
C GLY A 266 7.77 5.32 -4.01
N SER A 267 6.64 5.70 -4.58
CA SER A 267 6.32 5.46 -6.00
C SER A 267 5.61 6.67 -6.57
N ASN A 268 5.98 7.11 -7.78
CA ASN A 268 5.30 8.20 -8.49
C ASN A 268 4.35 7.70 -9.59
N SER A 269 4.28 6.39 -9.82
CA SER A 269 3.51 5.83 -10.93
C SER A 269 3.04 4.40 -10.68
N LEU A 270 1.98 3.97 -11.37
CA LEU A 270 1.57 2.56 -11.35
C LEU A 270 2.69 1.64 -11.86
N TYR A 271 3.54 2.12 -12.77
CA TYR A 271 4.68 1.38 -13.26
C TYR A 271 5.70 1.10 -12.14
N GLU A 272 6.07 2.11 -11.36
CA GLU A 272 6.92 1.93 -10.18
C GLU A 272 6.27 1.04 -9.13
N THR A 273 4.98 1.23 -8.83
CA THR A 273 4.26 0.36 -7.88
C THR A 273 4.23 -1.09 -8.35
N ASP A 274 4.08 -1.33 -9.66
CA ASP A 274 4.09 -2.68 -10.23
C ASP A 274 5.47 -3.34 -10.16
N SER A 275 6.55 -2.58 -10.40
CA SER A 275 7.92 -3.11 -10.36
C SER A 275 8.44 -3.35 -8.95
N GLN A 276 7.97 -2.59 -7.97
CA GLN A 276 8.34 -2.76 -6.55
C GLN A 276 7.79 -4.08 -5.98
N PRO A 277 8.46 -4.70 -4.99
CA PRO A 277 7.95 -5.91 -4.38
C PRO A 277 6.78 -5.65 -3.43
N ILE A 278 5.98 -6.69 -3.14
CA ILE A 278 4.97 -6.65 -2.07
C ILE A 278 5.55 -6.94 -0.67
N HIS A 279 6.80 -7.41 -0.58
CA HIS A 279 7.40 -7.80 0.70
C HIS A 279 8.10 -6.63 1.38
N LEU A 280 8.24 -6.71 2.70
CA LEU A 280 9.14 -5.83 3.46
C LEU A 280 10.58 -6.33 3.34
N CYS A 281 11.52 -5.40 3.20
CA CYS A 281 12.94 -5.67 3.36
C CYS A 281 13.30 -5.98 4.82
N PRO A 282 14.53 -6.43 5.14
CA PRO A 282 14.91 -6.81 6.50
C PRO A 282 14.72 -5.67 7.52
N VAL A 283 15.01 -4.42 7.11
CA VAL A 283 14.90 -3.25 7.99
C VAL A 283 13.44 -2.97 8.36
N ASP A 284 12.53 -2.92 7.39
CA ASP A 284 11.11 -2.64 7.68
C ASP A 284 10.38 -3.85 8.25
N LEU A 285 10.81 -5.06 7.90
CA LEU A 285 10.35 -6.28 8.57
C LEU A 285 10.71 -6.26 10.05
N ARG A 286 11.94 -5.82 10.40
CA ARG A 286 12.37 -5.64 11.80
C ARG A 286 11.48 -4.64 12.54
N LYS A 287 11.18 -3.49 11.93
CA LYS A 287 10.28 -2.47 12.49
C LYS A 287 8.90 -3.07 12.78
N LEU A 288 8.31 -3.74 11.79
CA LEU A 288 6.99 -4.35 11.95
C LEU A 288 6.99 -5.51 12.96
N HIS A 289 8.01 -6.36 12.92
CA HIS A 289 8.20 -7.44 13.88
C HIS A 289 8.33 -6.89 15.30
N HIS A 290 9.11 -5.83 15.50
CA HIS A 290 9.22 -5.18 16.81
C HIS A 290 7.87 -4.61 17.28
N ALA A 291 7.07 -4.05 16.37
CA ALA A 291 5.76 -3.50 16.71
C ALA A 291 4.72 -4.56 17.09
N VAL A 292 4.77 -5.76 16.50
CA VAL A 292 3.69 -6.78 16.61
C VAL A 292 4.11 -8.08 17.30
N SER A 293 5.40 -8.43 17.26
CA SER A 293 5.99 -9.67 17.79
C SER A 293 5.39 -10.97 17.20
N PHE A 294 5.23 -11.03 15.87
CA PHE A 294 4.81 -12.26 15.18
C PHE A 294 5.99 -13.21 14.90
N ASP A 295 5.71 -14.50 14.69
CA ASP A 295 6.72 -15.47 14.22
C ASP A 295 7.00 -15.26 12.72
N ILE A 296 8.22 -14.83 12.38
CA ILE A 296 8.64 -14.51 11.01
C ILE A 296 8.55 -15.73 10.09
N HIS A 297 9.01 -16.90 10.55
CA HIS A 297 9.03 -18.12 9.73
C HIS A 297 7.60 -18.60 9.43
N ARG A 298 6.74 -18.69 10.44
CA ARG A 298 5.32 -19.04 10.28
C ARG A 298 4.60 -18.04 9.39
N ARG A 299 4.89 -16.74 9.53
CA ARG A 299 4.35 -15.70 8.65
C ARG A 299 4.74 -15.95 7.20
N TYR A 300 6.01 -16.26 6.91
CA TYR A 300 6.43 -16.55 5.52
C TYR A 300 5.79 -17.81 4.95
N LEU A 301 5.62 -18.87 5.74
CA LEU A 301 4.89 -20.07 5.31
C LEU A 301 3.43 -19.77 4.99
N ALA A 302 2.74 -19.03 5.86
CA ALA A 302 1.34 -18.65 5.62
C ALA A 302 1.20 -17.73 4.39
N LEU A 303 2.13 -16.79 4.18
CA LEU A 303 2.15 -15.98 2.96
C LEU A 303 2.42 -16.83 1.71
N ALA A 304 3.27 -17.85 1.80
CA ALA A 304 3.57 -18.76 0.69
C ALA A 304 2.34 -19.54 0.24
N GLU A 305 1.56 -20.05 1.20
CA GLU A 305 0.29 -20.75 0.96
C GLU A 305 -0.73 -19.79 0.35
N PHE A 306 -0.97 -18.65 1.00
CA PHE A 306 -1.90 -17.63 0.53
C PHE A 306 -1.59 -17.17 -0.91
N TYR A 307 -0.34 -16.77 -1.20
CA TYR A 307 0.03 -16.32 -2.54
C TYR A 307 -0.13 -17.42 -3.59
N ALA A 308 0.11 -18.67 -3.25
CA ALA A 308 -0.08 -19.78 -4.17
C ALA A 308 -1.57 -20.00 -4.51
N GLU A 309 -2.44 -19.92 -3.52
CA GLU A 309 -3.90 -20.01 -3.70
C GLU A 309 -4.43 -18.88 -4.58
N GLN A 310 -3.88 -17.68 -4.44
CA GLN A 310 -4.21 -16.52 -5.29
C GLN A 310 -3.53 -16.54 -6.68
N GLY A 311 -2.70 -17.55 -6.97
CA GLY A 311 -1.96 -17.66 -8.23
C GLY A 311 -0.85 -16.63 -8.42
N LEU A 312 -0.35 -16.06 -7.32
CA LEU A 312 0.75 -15.09 -7.26
C LEU A 312 2.09 -15.82 -7.10
N VAL A 313 2.51 -16.49 -8.19
CA VAL A 313 3.62 -17.45 -8.19
C VAL A 313 4.94 -16.82 -7.75
N GLU A 314 5.30 -15.66 -8.30
CA GLU A 314 6.56 -14.97 -7.98
C GLU A 314 6.62 -14.57 -6.49
N GLN A 315 5.51 -14.07 -5.96
CA GLN A 315 5.40 -13.66 -4.56
C GLN A 315 5.49 -14.88 -3.64
N ALA A 316 4.83 -15.99 -4.01
CA ALA A 316 4.90 -17.25 -3.28
C ALA A 316 6.34 -17.83 -3.26
N GLU A 317 7.02 -17.84 -4.39
CA GLU A 317 8.41 -18.30 -4.49
C GLU A 317 9.36 -17.45 -3.64
N PHE A 318 9.19 -16.12 -3.67
CA PHE A 318 9.97 -15.21 -2.84
C PHE A 318 9.90 -15.61 -1.36
N VAL A 319 8.69 -15.70 -0.79
CA VAL A 319 8.52 -15.99 0.65
C VAL A 319 8.86 -17.43 1.01
N ARG A 320 8.67 -18.41 0.11
CA ARG A 320 9.11 -19.80 0.34
C ARG A 320 10.61 -19.92 0.51
N LEU A 321 11.37 -19.24 -0.35
CA LEU A 321 12.83 -19.23 -0.26
C LEU A 321 13.28 -18.63 1.09
N ARG A 322 12.60 -17.59 1.58
CA ARG A 322 12.94 -16.99 2.88
C ARG A 322 12.52 -17.93 4.02
N ALA A 323 11.37 -18.58 3.95
CA ALA A 323 10.99 -19.59 4.94
C ALA A 323 12.02 -20.74 5.02
N SER A 324 12.59 -21.20 3.90
CA SER A 324 13.56 -22.29 3.90
C SER A 324 14.96 -21.90 4.38
N THR A 325 15.40 -20.66 4.12
CA THR A 325 16.70 -20.15 4.60
C THR A 325 16.68 -19.72 6.06
N ASN A 326 15.49 -19.47 6.61
CA ASN A 326 15.28 -18.86 7.93
C ASN A 326 14.86 -19.88 9.01
N GLN A 327 15.30 -21.14 8.90
CA GLN A 327 14.96 -22.15 9.91
C GLN A 327 15.63 -21.82 11.25
N PRO A 328 14.92 -21.95 12.38
CA PRO A 328 15.55 -21.82 13.69
C PRO A 328 16.72 -22.80 13.77
N LYS A 329 17.90 -22.33 14.17
CA LYS A 329 19.05 -23.21 14.42
C LYS A 329 18.60 -24.27 15.43
N THR A 330 18.67 -25.53 15.01
CA THR A 330 18.48 -26.66 15.91
C THR A 330 19.79 -26.80 16.69
N ASP A 331 19.72 -26.62 17.99
CA ASP A 331 20.84 -26.85 18.92
C ASP A 331 21.28 -28.32 18.95
#